data_AF-A0A920ALI0-F1
#
_entry.id   AF-A0A920ALI0-F1
#
_cell.length_a   1.000
_cell.length_b   1.000
_cell.length_c   1.000
_cell.angle_alpha   90.00
_cell.angle_beta   90.00
_cell.angle_gamma   90.00
#
_symmetry.space_group_name_H-M   'P 1'
#
loop_
_entity.id
_entity.type
_entity.pdbx_description
1 polymer ?
#
loop_
_entity_poly.entity_id
_entity_poly.type
_entity_poly.pdbx_seq_one_letter_code
_entity_poly.pdbx_strand_id
1 'polypeptide(L)'
;MKRLLIKKTPEDILCTFIELTVKKIEEYFIFCGAPAQVIFHGGGIENKYLMGRIKETIKTEITTIDRLIPSKYVEAAAFAYLAFKERAVLFK
;
A
#
# COMPACT_ATOMS: atom_id res chain seq x y z
N MET A 1 -38.49 2.75 -15.54
CA MET A 1 -37.33 3.33 -14.84
C MET A 1 -36.14 3.35 -15.79
N LYS A 2 -35.78 4.50 -16.36
CA LYS A 2 -34.49 4.66 -17.04
C LYS A 2 -33.41 4.47 -15.98
N ARG A 3 -32.63 3.39 -16.09
CA ARG A 3 -31.41 3.19 -15.31
C ARG A 3 -30.55 4.42 -15.58
N LEU A 4 -30.42 5.30 -14.59
CA LEU A 4 -29.55 6.47 -14.67
C LEU A 4 -28.12 5.91 -14.78
N LEU A 5 -27.63 5.75 -16.00
CA LEU A 5 -26.22 5.49 -16.24
C LEU A 5 -25.48 6.76 -15.84
N ILE A 6 -25.14 6.85 -14.56
CA ILE A 6 -24.29 7.93 -14.05
C ILE A 6 -23.00 7.86 -14.85
N LYS A 7 -22.78 8.86 -15.70
CA LYS A 7 -21.52 9.02 -16.40
C LYS A 7 -20.47 9.29 -15.33
N LYS A 8 -19.68 8.27 -15.01
CA LYS A 8 -18.59 8.36 -14.04
C LYS A 8 -17.55 9.33 -14.56
N THR A 9 -17.14 10.28 -13.72
CA THR A 9 -16.02 11.16 -14.07
C THR A 9 -14.70 10.40 -13.92
N PRO A 10 -13.59 10.87 -14.53
CA PRO A 10 -12.28 10.29 -14.27
C PRO A 10 -11.93 10.23 -12.78
N GLU A 11 -12.34 11.22 -12.00
CA GLU A 11 -12.14 11.28 -10.54
C GLU A 11 -12.90 10.15 -9.83
N ASP A 12 -14.15 9.86 -10.23
CA ASP A 12 -14.90 8.73 -9.68
C ASP A 12 -14.20 7.40 -9.93
N ILE A 13 -13.59 7.25 -11.11
CA ILE A 13 -12.86 6.03 -11.51
C ILE A 13 -11.59 5.89 -10.68
N LEU A 14 -10.79 6.96 -10.55
CA LEU A 14 -9.58 6.96 -9.74
C LEU A 14 -9.89 6.70 -8.26
N CYS A 15 -10.94 7.32 -7.74
CA CYS A 15 -11.41 7.07 -6.37
C CYS A 15 -11.79 5.60 -6.17
N THR A 16 -12.50 4.99 -7.13
CA THR A 16 -12.86 3.57 -7.08
C THR A 16 -11.62 2.67 -6.97
N PHE A 17 -10.55 2.95 -7.72
CA PHE A 17 -9.30 2.18 -7.63
C PHE A 17 -8.56 2.39 -6.30
N ILE A 18 -8.60 3.60 -5.75
CA ILE A 18 -8.05 3.85 -4.41
C ILE A 18 -8.82 3.07 -3.35
N GLU A 19 -10.16 3.12 -3.36
CA GLU A 19 -10.97 2.39 -2.39
C GLU A 19 -10.81 0.87 -2.54
N LEU A 20 -10.66 0.36 -3.76
CA LEU A 20 -10.31 -1.05 -3.98
C LEU A 20 -8.96 -1.40 -3.34
N THR A 21 -7.96 -0.54 -3.49
CA THR A 21 -6.63 -0.72 -2.89
C THR A 21 -6.71 -0.72 -1.37
N VAL A 22 -7.41 0.27 -0.78
CA VAL A 22 -7.65 0.37 0.67
C VAL A 22 -8.36 -0.87 1.19
N LYS A 23 -9.38 -1.35 0.48
CA LYS A 23 -10.13 -2.55 0.87
C LYS A 23 -9.25 -3.80 0.90
N LYS A 24 -8.36 -3.97 -0.08
CA LYS A 24 -7.42 -5.11 -0.11
C LYS A 24 -6.37 -5.03 0.99
N ILE A 25 -5.91 -3.83 1.34
CA ILE A 25 -5.02 -3.61 2.48
C ILE A 25 -5.74 -3.96 3.79
N GLU A 26 -7.00 -3.54 3.97
CA GLU A 26 -7.81 -3.88 5.15
C GLU A 26 -8.01 -5.39 5.29
N GLU A 27 -8.38 -6.07 4.20
CA GLU A 27 -8.53 -7.54 4.19
C GLU A 27 -7.25 -8.24 4.63
N TYR A 28 -6.09 -7.81 4.10
CA TYR A 28 -4.80 -8.40 4.48
C TYR A 28 -4.40 -8.05 5.91
N PHE A 29 -4.66 -6.83 6.37
CA PHE A 29 -4.44 -6.40 7.75
C PHE A 29 -5.20 -7.29 8.75
N ILE A 30 -6.48 -7.58 8.46
CA ILE A 30 -7.31 -8.48 9.27
C ILE A 30 -6.76 -9.92 9.20
N PHE A 31 -6.40 -10.38 8.02
CA PHE A 31 -5.80 -11.71 7.82
C PHE A 31 -4.53 -11.90 8.67
N CYS A 32 -3.71 -10.84 8.82
CA CYS A 32 -2.54 -10.85 9.68
C CYS A 32 -2.84 -10.71 11.19
N GLY A 33 -4.11 -10.78 11.61
CA GLY A 33 -4.51 -10.68 13.01
C GLY A 33 -4.56 -9.25 13.54
N ALA A 34 -4.77 -8.26 12.67
CA ALA A 34 -4.91 -6.84 13.02
C ALA A 34 -3.76 -6.31 13.90
N PRO A 35 -2.52 -6.24 13.36
CA PRO A 35 -1.35 -5.83 14.12
C PRO A 35 -1.49 -4.41 14.74
N ALA A 36 -0.88 -4.24 15.92
CA ALA A 36 -0.90 -2.96 16.66
C ALA A 36 -0.16 -1.81 15.95
N GLN A 37 0.72 -2.13 15.00
CA GLN A 37 1.43 -1.16 14.17
C GLN A 37 1.61 -1.71 12.75
N VAL A 38 1.52 -0.82 11.77
CA VAL A 38 1.81 -1.10 10.36
C VAL A 38 2.83 -0.09 9.84
N ILE A 39 3.90 -0.60 9.23
CA ILE A 39 5.00 0.21 8.69
C ILE A 39 4.93 0.18 7.17
N PHE A 40 4.76 1.33 6.54
CA PHE A 40 4.65 1.47 5.09
C PHE A 40 5.98 1.86 4.43
N HIS A 41 6.14 1.48 3.17
CA HIS A 41 7.21 1.90 2.27
C HIS A 41 6.72 1.98 0.81
N GLY A 42 7.63 2.28 -0.13
CA GLY A 42 7.33 2.36 -1.56
C GLY A 42 6.61 3.66 -1.96
N GLY A 43 6.30 3.81 -3.25
CA GLY A 43 5.75 5.07 -3.78
C GLY A 43 4.34 5.44 -3.27
N GLY A 44 3.58 4.47 -2.76
CA GLY A 44 2.22 4.69 -2.25
C GLY A 44 2.15 5.64 -1.06
N ILE A 45 3.23 5.77 -0.28
CA ILE A 45 3.28 6.64 0.91
C ILE A 45 3.13 8.13 0.57
N GLU A 46 3.50 8.53 -0.64
CA GLU A 46 3.39 9.92 -1.11
C GLU A 46 1.96 10.29 -1.50
N ASN A 47 1.07 9.30 -1.69
CA ASN A 47 -0.33 9.52 -1.97
C ASN A 47 -1.09 9.80 -0.66
N LYS A 48 -1.16 11.08 -0.31
CA LYS A 48 -1.84 11.57 0.92
C LYS A 48 -3.30 11.12 1.02
N TYR A 49 -4.01 11.03 -0.11
CA TYR A 49 -5.40 10.60 -0.12
C TYR A 49 -5.51 9.10 0.22
N LEU A 50 -4.73 8.24 -0.45
CA LEU A 50 -4.63 6.82 -0.14
C LEU A 50 -4.25 6.58 1.33
N MET A 51 -3.21 7.25 1.82
CA MET A 51 -2.74 7.08 3.20
C MET A 51 -3.77 7.54 4.23
N GLY A 52 -4.51 8.61 3.95
CA GLY A 52 -5.64 9.05 4.77
C GLY A 52 -6.74 7.99 4.85
N ARG A 53 -7.15 7.45 3.70
CA ARG A 53 -8.17 6.40 3.61
C ARG A 53 -7.76 5.11 4.31
N ILE A 54 -6.50 4.69 4.19
CA ILE A 54 -5.97 3.54 4.94
C ILE A 54 -6.06 3.80 6.44
N LYS A 55 -5.59 4.96 6.92
CA LYS A 55 -5.58 5.31 8.35
C LYS A 55 -6.98 5.30 8.96
N GLU A 56 -7.96 5.83 8.23
CA GLU A 56 -9.37 5.83 8.65
C GLU A 56 -9.97 4.41 8.71
N THR A 57 -9.48 3.51 7.85
CA THR A 57 -10.03 2.15 7.68
C THR A 57 -9.45 1.17 8.71
N ILE A 58 -8.12 1.02 8.80
CA ILE A 58 -7.50 -0.01 9.66
C ILE A 58 -7.31 0.42 11.13
N LYS A 59 -7.49 1.72 11.45
CA LYS A 59 -7.51 2.29 12.81
C LYS A 59 -6.40 1.81 13.76
N THR A 60 -5.21 1.60 13.22
CA THR A 60 -4.01 1.19 13.97
C THR A 60 -2.91 2.24 13.85
N GLU A 61 -1.80 2.08 14.56
CA GLU A 61 -0.64 2.96 14.40
C GLU A 61 -0.02 2.74 13.01
N ILE A 62 0.11 3.81 12.23
CA ILE A 62 0.72 3.79 10.90
C ILE A 62 1.97 4.66 10.92
N THR A 63 3.10 4.07 10.54
CA THR A 63 4.38 4.78 10.37
C THR A 63 5.01 4.46 9.01
N THR A 64 6.08 5.16 8.64
CA THR A 64 6.92 4.78 7.49
C THR A 64 8.23 4.18 7.97
N ILE A 65 8.91 3.46 7.07
CA ILE A 65 10.21 2.85 7.33
C ILE A 65 11.38 3.85 7.32
N ASP A 66 11.13 5.14 7.02
CA ASP A 66 12.16 6.17 6.81
C ASP A 66 13.14 6.36 7.98
N ARG A 67 12.74 5.96 9.20
CA ARG A 67 13.63 5.97 10.38
C ARG A 67 14.78 4.96 10.28
N LEU A 68 14.63 3.92 9.46
CA LEU A 68 15.62 2.87 9.24
C LEU A 68 16.30 3.02 7.89
N ILE A 69 15.51 3.16 6.82
CA ILE A 69 15.99 3.35 5.44
C ILE A 69 14.99 4.23 4.69
N PRO A 70 15.42 5.10 3.75
CA PRO A 70 14.48 5.88 2.96
C PRO A 70 13.49 4.97 2.24
N SER A 71 12.19 5.23 2.40
CA SER A 71 11.10 4.36 1.95
C SER A 71 11.14 4.03 0.45
N LYS A 72 11.70 4.94 -0.36
CA LYS A 72 11.90 4.76 -1.81
C LYS A 72 12.97 3.73 -2.19
N TYR A 73 13.84 3.34 -1.26
CA TYR A 73 14.97 2.44 -1.53
C TYR A 73 14.85 1.06 -0.88
N VAL A 74 13.72 0.76 -0.22
CA VAL A 74 13.53 -0.50 0.51
C VAL A 74 13.66 -1.71 -0.40
N GLU A 75 13.07 -1.67 -1.59
CA GLU A 75 13.15 -2.78 -2.56
C GLU A 75 14.58 -2.96 -3.09
N ALA A 76 15.28 -1.86 -3.41
CA ALA A 76 16.67 -1.91 -3.85
C ALA A 76 17.60 -2.46 -2.76
N ALA A 77 17.40 -2.04 -1.50
CA ALA A 77 18.12 -2.57 -0.35
C ALA A 77 17.83 -4.06 -0.13
N ALA A 78 16.59 -4.51 -0.33
CA ALA A 78 16.23 -5.91 -0.25
C ALA A 78 16.96 -6.75 -1.33
N PHE A 79 17.04 -6.27 -2.57
CA PHE A 79 17.82 -6.94 -3.63
C PHE A 79 19.31 -7.00 -3.30
N ALA A 80 19.90 -5.90 -2.82
CA ALA A 80 21.31 -5.89 -2.41
C ALA A 80 21.56 -6.87 -1.26
N TYR A 81 20.64 -6.96 -0.29
CA TYR A 81 20.72 -7.92 0.80
C TYR A 81 20.62 -9.37 0.29
N LEU A 82 19.71 -9.66 -0.63
CA LEU A 82 19.60 -11.01 -1.23
C LEU A 82 20.88 -11.41 -1.97
N ALA A 83 21.52 -10.49 -2.70
CA ALA A 83 22.80 -10.74 -3.34
C ALA A 83 23.91 -11.00 -2.32
N PHE A 84 24.02 -10.17 -1.27
CA PHE A 84 24.97 -10.37 -0.18
C PHE A 84 24.78 -11.71 0.55
N LYS A 85 23.53 -12.18 0.67
CA LYS A 85 23.22 -13.49 1.28
C LYS A 85 23.36 -14.67 0.31
N GLU A 86 23.81 -14.43 -0.93
CA GLU A 86 23.89 -15.45 -1.99
C GLU A 86 22.54 -16.15 -2.25
N ARG A 87 21.43 -15.44 -2.06
CA ARG A 87 20.05 -15.93 -2.24
C ARG A 87 19.38 -15.37 -3.48
N ALA A 88 20.08 -14.58 -4.28
CA ALA A 88 19.57 -14.06 -5.53
C ALA A 88 19.43 -15.21 -6.54
N VAL A 89 18.20 -15.53 -6.94
CA VAL A 89 17.89 -16.51 -7.98
C VAL A 89 17.65 -15.75 -9.28
N LEU A 90 18.49 -15.99 -10.29
CA LEU A 90 18.23 -15.53 -11.65
C LEU A 90 17.28 -16.52 -12.32
N PHE A 91 16.03 -16.10 -12.53
CA PHE A 91 15.11 -16.83 -13.39
C PHE A 91 15.55 -16.62 -14.84
N LYS A 92 15.87 -17.71 -15.54
CA LYS A 92 16.17 -17.73 -16.97
C LYS A 92 14.93 -18.08 -17.77
#